data_AF-A0A955B803-F1
#
_entry.id   AF-A0A955B803-F1
#
_cell.length_a   1.000
_cell.length_b   1.000
_cell.length_c   1.000
_cell.angle_alpha   90.00
_cell.angle_beta   90.00
_cell.angle_gamma   90.00
#
_symmetry.space_group_name_H-M   'P 1'
#
loop_
_entity.id
_entity.type
_entity.pdbx_description
1 polymer ?
#
loop_
_entity_poly.entity_id
_entity_poly.type
_entity_poly.pdbx_seq_one_letter_code
_entity_poly.pdbx_strand_id
1 'polypeptide(L)' 'MKALLRKNIPRELRRLNQWVLWRNETVDGRLTKIPYQVSGKRAKPNDRRTWSPFVDVIRFDRGEFDGIGFVF' A
#
# COMPACT_ATOMS: atom_id res chain seq x y z
N MET A 1 -5.90 -8.15 14.68
CA MET A 1 -5.65 -6.69 14.80
C MET A 1 -5.82 -5.91 13.48
N LYS A 2 -5.27 -6.36 12.32
CA LYS A 2 -5.29 -5.59 11.03
C LYS A 2 -6.67 -5.11 10.54
N ALA A 3 -7.74 -5.86 10.78
CA ALA A 3 -9.08 -5.54 10.27
C ALA A 3 -9.73 -4.29 10.90
N LEU A 4 -9.42 -3.98 12.18
CA LEU A 4 -10.01 -2.85 12.89
C LEU A 4 -9.45 -1.51 12.38
N LEU A 5 -8.16 -1.45 12.05
CA LEU A 5 -7.53 -0.25 11.50
C LEU A 5 -8.13 0.18 10.15
N ARG A 6 -8.54 -0.79 9.31
CA ARG A 6 -9.09 -0.53 7.97
C ARG A 6 -10.46 0.17 8.02
N LYS A 7 -11.26 -0.05 9.08
CA LYS A 7 -12.59 0.57 9.24
C LYS A 7 -12.54 2.05 9.59
N ASN A 8 -11.41 2.51 10.15
CA ASN A 8 -11.22 3.89 10.59
C ASN A 8 -10.66 4.82 9.50
N ILE A 9 -10.41 4.31 8.29
CA ILE A 9 -9.92 5.13 7.18
C ILE A 9 -11.07 5.99 6.63
N PRO A 10 -10.91 7.32 6.55
CA PRO A 10 -11.93 8.23 6.02
C PRO A 10 -12.47 7.78 4.66
N ARG A 11 -13.76 8.00 4.42
CA ARG A 11 -14.43 7.57 3.18
C ARG A 11 -13.84 8.30 1.97
N GLU A 12 -13.41 9.53 2.18
CA GLU A 12 -12.78 10.42 1.21
C GLU A 12 -11.49 9.80 0.68
N LEU A 13 -10.61 9.31 1.56
CA LEU A 13 -9.36 8.66 1.15
C LEU A 13 -9.61 7.32 0.46
N ARG A 14 -10.62 6.55 0.91
CA ARG A 14 -10.99 5.26 0.29
C ARG A 14 -11.46 5.39 -1.15
N ARG A 15 -11.95 6.58 -1.57
CA ARG A 15 -12.41 6.86 -2.94
C ARG A 15 -11.28 7.20 -3.90
N LEU A 16 -10.07 7.45 -3.41
CA LEU A 16 -8.92 7.82 -4.23
C LEU A 16 -8.13 6.57 -4.65
N ASN A 17 -7.64 6.55 -5.90
CA ASN A 17 -6.77 5.50 -6.43
C ASN A 17 -5.30 5.76 -6.09
N GLN A 18 -4.99 6.04 -4.82
CA GLN A 18 -3.66 6.42 -4.35
C GLN A 18 -3.14 5.47 -3.27
N TRP A 19 -3.57 4.21 -3.32
CA TRP A 19 -3.18 3.19 -2.36
C TRP A 19 -2.09 2.28 -2.91
N VAL A 20 -1.21 1.84 -2.02
CA VAL A 20 -0.13 0.89 -2.31
C VAL A 20 -0.08 -0.17 -1.21
N LEU A 21 0.49 -1.32 -1.53
CA LEU A 21 1.01 -2.26 -0.53
C LEU A 21 2.43 -1.80 -0.14
N TRP A 22 2.99 -2.27 0.97
CA TRP A 22 4.41 -2.02 1.26
C TRP A 22 5.06 -3.19 2.01
N ARG A 23 6.40 -3.29 1.86
CA ARG A 23 7.28 -4.19 2.60
C ARG A 23 8.46 -3.42 3.17
N ASN A 24 8.99 -3.86 4.29
CA ASN A 24 10.30 -3.46 4.77
C ASN A 24 11.36 -4.30 4.05
N GLU A 25 12.31 -3.64 3.41
CA GLU A 25 13.46 -4.26 2.76
C GLU A 25 14.72 -3.52 3.14
N THR A 26 15.84 -4.24 3.29
CA THR A 26 17.15 -3.62 3.50
C THR A 26 17.68 -3.10 2.17
N VAL A 27 17.83 -1.78 2.07
CA VAL A 27 18.43 -1.07 0.93
C VAL A 27 19.62 -0.30 1.48
N ASP A 28 20.81 -0.53 0.93
CA ASP A 28 22.06 0.12 1.36
C ASP A 28 22.28 0.04 2.89
N GLY A 29 21.99 -1.13 3.47
CA GLY A 29 22.13 -1.39 4.90
C GLY A 29 21.03 -0.78 5.78
N ARG A 30 20.01 -0.13 5.20
CA ARG A 30 18.91 0.52 5.94
C ARG A 30 17.57 -0.17 5.68
N LEU A 31 16.83 -0.44 6.74
CA LEU A 31 15.45 -0.93 6.64
C LEU A 31 14.56 0.17 6.03
N THR A 32 14.05 -0.09 4.83
CA THR A 32 13.34 0.90 4.02
C THR A 32 11.95 0.37 3.67
N LYS A 33 10.94 1.23 3.76
CA LYS A 33 9.57 0.91 3.35
C LYS A 33 9.42 1.05 1.84
N ILE A 34 9.40 -0.08 1.15
CA ILE A 34 9.27 -0.13 -0.30
C ILE A 34 7.79 -0.31 -0.67
N PRO A 35 7.19 0.61 -1.46
CA PRO A 35 5.82 0.48 -1.90
C PRO A 35 5.68 -0.47 -3.09
N TYR A 36 4.54 -1.14 -3.16
CA TYR A 36 4.20 -2.19 -4.11
C TYR A 36 2.79 -1.99 -4.69
N GLN A 37 2.67 -2.34 -5.97
CA GLN A 37 1.39 -2.54 -6.66
C GLN A 37 0.75 -3.85 -6.19
N VAL A 38 -0.56 -3.98 -6.40
CA VAL A 38 -1.26 -5.27 -6.17
C VAL A 38 -0.79 -6.40 -7.07
N SER A 39 -0.10 -6.06 -8.18
CA SER A 39 0.58 -7.02 -9.06
C SER A 39 1.88 -7.60 -8.49
N GLY A 40 2.35 -7.09 -7.34
CA GLY A 40 3.63 -7.46 -6.75
C GLY A 40 4.84 -6.71 -7.34
N LYS A 41 4.64 -5.85 -8.35
CA LYS A 41 5.68 -4.94 -8.85
C LYS A 41 5.86 -3.76 -7.91
N ARG A 42 7.06 -3.15 -7.84
CA ARG A 42 7.28 -1.93 -7.07
C ARG A 42 6.39 -0.79 -7.58
N ALA A 43 5.81 -0.03 -6.66
CA ALA A 43 5.08 1.20 -6.97
C ALA A 43 6.05 2.39 -6.91
N LYS A 44 5.74 3.46 -7.64
CA LYS A 44 6.52 4.70 -7.63
C LYS A 44 5.69 5.81 -6.96
N PRO A 45 6.24 6.56 -6.00
CA PRO A 45 5.51 7.61 -5.30
C PRO A 45 5.15 8.81 -6.19
N ASN A 46 5.71 8.91 -7.39
CA ASN A 46 5.47 9.99 -8.35
C ASN A 46 4.76 9.53 -9.64
N ASP A 47 4.30 8.28 -9.72
CA ASP A 47 3.59 7.75 -10.89
C ASP A 47 2.25 7.13 -10.47
N ARG A 48 1.17 7.88 -10.68
CA ARG A 48 -0.19 7.49 -10.30
C ARG A 48 -0.65 6.17 -10.95
N ARG A 49 -0.07 5.79 -12.09
CA ARG A 49 -0.38 4.53 -12.79
C ARG A 49 0.09 3.30 -12.04
N THR A 50 0.98 3.49 -11.08
CA THR A 50 1.53 2.41 -10.23
C THR A 50 0.83 2.30 -8.88
N TRP A 51 -0.24 3.05 -8.66
CA TRP A 51 -1.06 2.97 -7.45
C TRP A 51 -2.31 2.13 -7.71
N SER A 52 -3.09 1.90 -6.68
CA SER A 52 -4.25 1.02 -6.73
C SER A 52 -5.44 1.62 -5.98
N PRO A 53 -6.67 1.18 -6.32
CA PRO A 53 -7.85 1.42 -5.50
C PRO A 53 -7.70 0.83 -4.09
N PHE A 54 -8.39 1.43 -3.12
CA PHE A 54 -8.42 0.94 -1.74
C PHE A 54 -8.89 -0.53 -1.65
N VAL A 55 -9.94 -0.88 -2.39
CA VAL A 55 -10.51 -2.24 -2.36
C VAL A 55 -9.50 -3.30 -2.80
N ASP A 56 -8.64 -2.97 -3.76
CA ASP A 56 -7.66 -3.90 -4.28
C ASP A 56 -6.56 -4.14 -3.25
N VAL A 57 -5.95 -3.09 -2.68
CA VAL A 57 -4.91 -3.30 -1.65
C VAL A 57 -5.43 -4.06 -0.43
N ILE A 58 -6.70 -3.90 -0.08
CA ILE A 58 -7.34 -4.64 1.01
C ILE A 58 -7.49 -6.13 0.67
N ARG A 59 -7.83 -6.43 -0.59
CA ARG A 59 -7.97 -7.80 -1.11
C ARG A 59 -6.63 -8.52 -1.18
N PHE A 60 -5.55 -7.80 -1.48
CA PHE A 60 -4.20 -8.34 -1.71
C PHE A 60 -3.28 -8.28 -0.46
N ASP A 61 -3.59 -7.48 0.56
CA ASP A 61 -2.90 -7.55 1.87
C ASP A 61 -3.34 -8.81 2.67
N ARG A 62 -2.82 -9.97 2.23
CA ARG A 62 -3.08 -11.31 2.76
C ARG A 62 -1.95 -11.88 3.62
N GLY A 63 -0.99 -11.05 4.02
CA GLY A 63 0.18 -11.46 4.81
C GLY A 63 1.49 -11.50 4.03
N GLU A 64 1.43 -11.40 2.70
CA GLU A 64 2.62 -11.23 1.86
C GLU A 64 3.21 -9.81 1.93
N PHE A 65 2.52 -8.87 2.55
CA PHE A 65 2.94 -7.47 2.68
C PHE A 65 2.84 -7.04 4.13
N ASP A 66 3.69 -6.10 4.51
CA ASP A 66 3.73 -5.57 5.88
C ASP A 66 2.56 -4.61 6.15
N GLY A 67 2.01 -4.00 5.10
CA GLY A 67 0.73 -3.30 5.19
C GLY A 67 0.32 -2.57 3.91
N ILE A 68 -0.65 -1.67 4.07
CA ILE A 68 -1.11 -0.73 3.04
C ILE A 68 -0.57 0.68 3.33
N GLY A 69 -0.43 1.50 2.30
CA GLY A 69 -0.02 2.89 2.38
C GLY A 69 -0.87 3.78 1.46
N PHE A 70 -0.87 5.08 1.75
CA PHE A 70 -1.52 6.10 0.94
C PHE A 70 -0.45 7.09 0.44
N VAL A 71 -0.52 7.45 -0.85
CA VAL A 71 0.40 8.41 -1.47
C VAL A 71 -0.31 9.77 -1.60
N PHE A 72 0.39 10.84 -1.23
CA PHE A 72 -0.09 12.23 -1.27
C PHE A 72 0.33 12.94 -2.56
#